data_AF-A0AAE1AAK1-F1
#
_entry.id   AF-A0AAE1AAK1-F1
#
_cell.length_a   1.000
_cell.length_b   1.000
_cell.length_c   1.000
_cell.angle_alpha   90.00
_cell.angle_beta   90.00
_cell.angle_gamma   90.00
#
_symmetry.space_group_name_H-M   'P 1'
#
loop_
_entity.id
_entity.type
_entity.pdbx_description
1 polymer ?
#
loop_
_entity_poly.entity_id
_entity_poly.type
_entity_poly.pdbx_seq_one_letter_code
_entity_poly.pdbx_strand_id
1 'polypeptide(L)'
;MPLCWTIPCLLGTATFWFVNYYTNDICDTVNCVKTAAMLAEKMDQSMDPCEDFDKYACGNFYQTVALEDGETRKNSFSLVSDRNNDFLKSILAEETKPGDRDYMINAKNLYKSCMDEGKIEEIGVQPFLNTSYAKEWPTLIDTCLSLLTPSSRSPSRQT
;
A
#
# COMPACT_ATOMS: atom_id res chain seq x y z
N MET A 1 17.52 -31.79 -66.86
CA MET A 1 17.41 -31.92 -65.39
C MET A 1 17.24 -30.53 -64.75
N PRO A 2 16.01 -29.97 -64.66
CA PRO A 2 15.76 -28.79 -63.82
C PRO A 2 14.43 -28.92 -63.05
N LEU A 3 14.40 -29.70 -61.96
CA LEU A 3 13.21 -29.87 -61.12
C LEU A 3 13.51 -29.67 -59.62
N CYS A 4 14.62 -29.02 -59.27
CA CYS A 4 15.06 -28.91 -57.86
C CYS A 4 14.86 -27.53 -57.22
N TRP A 5 14.27 -26.55 -57.93
CA TRP A 5 14.13 -25.16 -57.41
C TRP A 5 12.68 -24.72 -57.15
N THR A 6 11.68 -25.56 -57.41
CA THR A 6 10.26 -25.22 -57.20
C THR A 6 9.66 -25.75 -55.89
N ILE A 7 10.40 -26.57 -55.14
CA ILE A 7 9.93 -27.21 -53.89
C ILE A 7 9.92 -26.28 -52.65
N PRO A 8 10.69 -25.18 -52.54
CA PRO A 8 10.57 -24.28 -51.37
C PRO A 8 9.27 -23.47 -51.34
N CYS A 9 8.56 -23.32 -52.47
CA CYS A 9 7.37 -22.46 -52.53
C CYS A 9 6.09 -23.10 -51.97
N LEU A 10 6.00 -24.43 -51.88
CA LEU A 10 4.79 -25.11 -51.37
C LEU A 10 4.87 -25.49 -49.89
N LEU A 11 6.07 -25.59 -49.33
CA LEU A 11 6.27 -25.81 -47.88
C LEU A 11 6.52 -24.52 -47.11
N GLY A 12 7.03 -23.47 -47.77
CA GLY A 12 7.25 -22.17 -47.15
C GLY A 12 5.95 -21.42 -46.84
N THR A 13 4.89 -21.59 -47.63
CA THR A 13 3.59 -20.96 -47.35
C THR A 13 2.86 -21.66 -46.21
N ALA A 14 3.01 -22.98 -46.08
CA ALA A 14 2.45 -23.73 -44.96
C ALA A 14 3.13 -23.34 -43.65
N THR A 15 4.46 -23.23 -43.59
CA THR A 15 5.13 -22.80 -42.35
C THR A 15 4.87 -21.34 -42.02
N PHE A 16 4.77 -20.45 -43.02
CA PHE A 16 4.40 -19.04 -42.78
C PHE A 16 2.94 -18.89 -42.31
N TRP A 17 2.02 -19.72 -42.83
CA TRP A 17 0.63 -19.78 -42.36
C TRP A 17 0.49 -20.49 -41.00
N PHE A 18 1.27 -21.52 -40.71
CA PHE A 18 1.27 -22.22 -39.42
C PHE A 18 1.82 -21.33 -38.29
N VAL A 19 2.79 -20.44 -38.57
CA VAL A 19 3.28 -19.45 -37.59
C VAL A 19 2.24 -18.35 -37.32
N ASN A 20 1.47 -17.92 -38.34
CA ASN A 20 0.48 -16.83 -38.21
C ASN A 20 -0.87 -17.25 -37.59
N TYR A 21 -1.14 -18.55 -37.46
CA TYR A 21 -2.42 -19.03 -36.92
C TYR A 21 -2.49 -18.97 -35.38
N TYR A 22 -1.35 -18.97 -34.68
CA TYR A 22 -1.28 -19.06 -33.22
C TYR A 22 -1.15 -17.71 -32.48
N THR A 23 -1.01 -16.60 -33.20
CA THR A 23 -0.71 -15.28 -32.60
C THR A 23 -1.94 -14.39 -32.41
N ASN A 24 -3.13 -14.80 -32.88
CA ASN A 24 -4.34 -13.97 -32.80
C ASN A 24 -5.08 -14.02 -31.46
N ASP A 25 -4.61 -14.81 -30.49
CA ASP A 25 -5.28 -15.01 -29.19
C ASP A 25 -4.47 -14.48 -27.99
N ILE A 26 -3.34 -13.80 -28.24
CA ILE A 26 -2.50 -13.20 -27.19
C ILE A 26 -2.80 -11.70 -27.11
N CYS A 27 -3.16 -11.23 -25.92
CA CYS A 27 -3.37 -9.80 -25.68
C CYS A 27 -2.02 -9.07 -25.56
N ASP A 28 -1.73 -8.17 -26.50
CA ASP A 28 -0.50 -7.37 -26.57
C ASP A 28 -0.69 -5.90 -26.14
N THR A 29 -1.90 -5.54 -25.68
CA THR A 29 -2.17 -4.19 -25.17
C THR A 29 -1.25 -3.87 -23.98
N VAL A 30 -0.93 -2.58 -23.80
CA VAL A 30 -0.07 -2.10 -22.72
C VAL A 30 -0.55 -2.60 -21.34
N ASN A 31 -1.87 -2.61 -21.12
CA ASN A 31 -2.46 -3.07 -19.86
C ASN A 31 -2.28 -4.58 -19.67
N CYS A 32 -2.42 -5.39 -20.72
CA CYS A 32 -2.19 -6.83 -20.66
C CYS A 32 -0.74 -7.14 -20.32
N VAL A 33 0.21 -6.55 -21.05
CA VAL A 33 1.64 -6.76 -20.82
C VAL A 33 2.05 -6.35 -19.40
N LYS A 34 1.57 -5.19 -18.93
CA LYS A 34 1.86 -4.72 -17.57
C LYS A 34 1.28 -5.65 -16.50
N THR A 35 0.04 -6.09 -16.67
CA THR A 35 -0.62 -6.99 -15.71
C THR A 35 0.06 -8.35 -15.69
N ALA A 36 0.41 -8.90 -16.85
CA ALA A 36 1.13 -10.16 -16.96
C ALA A 36 2.50 -10.09 -16.30
N ALA A 37 3.24 -9.00 -16.50
CA ALA A 37 4.53 -8.78 -15.84
C ALA A 37 4.38 -8.68 -14.32
N MET A 38 3.39 -7.92 -13.83
CA MET A 38 3.10 -7.81 -12.39
C MET A 38 2.74 -9.17 -11.77
N LEU A 39 1.96 -10.00 -12.45
CA LEU A 39 1.62 -11.34 -11.98
C LEU A 39 2.85 -12.24 -11.93
N ALA A 40 3.62 -12.29 -13.02
CA ALA A 40 4.82 -13.11 -13.12
C ALA A 40 5.87 -12.76 -12.07
N GLU A 41 6.00 -11.49 -11.68
CA GLU A 41 6.90 -11.03 -10.62
C GLU A 41 6.54 -11.61 -9.25
N LYS A 42 5.25 -11.82 -8.96
CA LYS A 42 4.78 -12.30 -7.65
C LYS A 42 4.73 -13.82 -7.54
N MET A 43 4.67 -14.51 -8.67
CA MET A 43 4.67 -15.97 -8.76
C MET A 43 6.06 -16.57 -8.59
N ASP A 44 6.15 -17.72 -7.93
CA ASP A 44 7.35 -18.56 -7.89
C ASP A 44 7.13 -19.79 -8.79
N GLN A 45 7.68 -19.72 -10.02
CA GLN A 45 7.53 -20.79 -11.02
C GLN A 45 8.39 -22.03 -10.75
N SER A 46 9.22 -22.02 -9.70
CA SER A 46 9.98 -23.21 -9.29
C SER A 46 9.12 -24.21 -8.50
N MET A 47 7.97 -23.78 -8.00
CA MET A 47 7.03 -24.60 -7.24
C MET A 47 6.01 -25.27 -8.17
N ASP A 48 5.60 -26.50 -7.87
CA ASP A 48 4.52 -27.16 -8.60
C ASP A 48 3.16 -26.64 -8.10
N PRO A 49 2.31 -26.06 -8.98
CA PRO A 49 0.98 -25.59 -8.58
C PRO A 49 0.04 -26.70 -8.09
N CYS A 50 0.28 -27.96 -8.46
CA CYS A 50 -0.51 -29.10 -7.99
C CYS A 50 -0.16 -29.49 -6.54
N GLU A 51 1.05 -29.15 -6.08
CA GLU A 51 1.54 -29.48 -4.74
C GLU A 51 1.33 -28.32 -3.75
N ASP A 52 1.68 -27.09 -4.15
CA ASP A 52 1.53 -25.89 -3.30
C ASP A 52 1.21 -24.66 -4.16
N PHE A 53 -0.08 -24.50 -4.48
CA PHE A 53 -0.57 -23.37 -5.28
C PHE A 53 -0.31 -22.01 -4.61
N ASP A 54 -0.29 -21.95 -3.27
CA ASP A 54 -0.06 -20.70 -2.55
C ASP A 54 1.37 -20.18 -2.79
N LYS A 55 2.37 -21.06 -2.65
CA LYS A 55 3.75 -20.70 -2.99
C LYS A 55 3.96 -20.48 -4.48
N TYR A 56 3.33 -21.26 -5.35
CA TYR A 56 3.42 -21.01 -6.79
C TYR A 56 2.89 -19.63 -7.16
N ALA A 57 1.73 -19.23 -6.62
CA ALA A 57 1.10 -17.96 -6.95
C ALA A 57 1.73 -16.75 -6.25
N CYS A 58 2.18 -16.91 -5.00
CA CYS A 58 2.58 -15.81 -4.12
C CYS A 58 4.01 -15.94 -3.55
N GLY A 59 4.78 -16.96 -3.91
CA GLY A 59 6.06 -17.28 -3.28
C GLY A 59 7.06 -16.11 -3.33
N ASN A 60 7.12 -15.39 -4.45
CA ASN A 60 7.96 -14.19 -4.58
C ASN A 60 7.33 -12.96 -3.91
N PHE A 61 6.00 -12.89 -3.79
CA PHE A 61 5.33 -11.85 -3.01
C PHE A 61 5.78 -11.87 -1.55
N TYR A 62 5.85 -13.04 -0.92
CA TYR A 62 6.28 -13.17 0.48
C TYR A 62 7.73 -12.74 0.72
N GLN A 63 8.59 -12.89 -0.29
CA GLN A 63 10.00 -12.49 -0.20
C GLN A 63 10.20 -10.98 -0.42
N THR A 64 9.36 -10.37 -1.25
CA THR A 64 9.51 -8.98 -1.69
C THR A 64 8.74 -7.99 -0.83
N VAL A 65 7.69 -8.44 -0.13
CA VAL A 65 6.82 -7.58 0.69
C VAL A 65 7.13 -7.81 2.16
N ALA A 66 7.96 -6.92 2.73
CA ALA A 66 8.27 -6.90 4.15
C ALA A 66 7.14 -6.28 4.97
N LEU A 67 6.94 -6.79 6.19
CA LEU A 67 6.12 -6.15 7.21
C LEU A 67 6.86 -4.94 7.76
N GLU A 68 6.22 -3.78 7.73
CA GLU A 68 6.72 -2.57 8.38
C GLU A 68 6.42 -2.58 9.88
N ASP A 69 7.08 -1.71 10.64
CA ASP A 69 6.89 -1.62 12.08
C ASP A 69 5.44 -1.28 12.43
N GLY A 70 4.85 -2.11 13.30
CA GLY A 70 3.43 -2.00 13.69
C GLY A 70 2.47 -2.78 12.80
N GLU A 71 2.91 -3.33 11.66
CA GLU A 71 2.10 -4.23 10.85
C GLU A 71 2.17 -5.68 11.37
N THR A 72 1.01 -6.31 11.53
CA THR A 72 0.94 -7.74 11.89
C THR A 72 0.74 -8.64 10.68
N ARG A 73 0.24 -8.09 9.57
CA ARG A 73 -0.09 -8.81 8.33
C ARG A 73 -0.02 -7.86 7.13
N LYS A 74 0.49 -8.36 6.00
CA LYS A 74 0.49 -7.65 4.70
C LYS A 74 -0.02 -8.59 3.62
N ASN A 75 -0.95 -8.09 2.82
CA ASN A 75 -1.51 -8.81 1.69
C ASN A 75 -1.78 -7.83 0.54
N SER A 76 -2.34 -8.33 -0.56
CA SER A 76 -2.65 -7.51 -1.74
C SER A 76 -3.59 -6.34 -1.43
N PHE A 77 -4.55 -6.51 -0.52
CA PHE A 77 -5.46 -5.44 -0.10
C PHE A 77 -4.75 -4.38 0.75
N SER A 78 -3.84 -4.78 1.64
CA SER A 78 -3.01 -3.85 2.40
C SER A 78 -2.25 -2.91 1.47
N LEU A 79 -1.59 -3.45 0.44
CA LEU A 79 -0.83 -2.62 -0.53
C LEU A 79 -1.69 -1.59 -1.26
N VAL A 80 -2.95 -1.92 -1.55
CA VAL A 80 -3.89 -0.98 -2.17
C VAL A 80 -4.34 0.08 -1.15
N SER A 81 -4.62 -0.35 0.09
CA SER A 81 -4.98 0.55 1.18
C SER A 81 -3.86 1.54 1.49
N ASP A 82 -2.60 1.10 1.50
CA ASP A 82 -1.43 1.94 1.76
C ASP A 82 -1.32 3.04 0.70
N ARG A 83 -1.40 2.66 -0.58
CA ARG A 83 -1.41 3.63 -1.70
C ARG A 83 -2.56 4.62 -1.62
N ASN A 84 -3.76 4.14 -1.25
CA ASN A 84 -4.92 5.01 -1.07
C ASN A 84 -4.72 5.98 0.09
N ASN A 85 -4.19 5.50 1.21
CA ASN A 85 -3.90 6.32 2.37
C ASN A 85 -2.85 7.38 2.06
N ASP A 86 -1.80 7.05 1.31
CA ASP A 86 -0.78 8.02 0.89
C ASP A 86 -1.36 9.07 -0.06
N PHE A 87 -2.23 8.66 -0.98
CA PHE A 87 -2.96 9.60 -1.83
C PHE A 87 -3.88 10.52 -1.01
N LEU A 88 -4.64 9.97 -0.04
CA LEU A 88 -5.49 10.77 0.85
C LEU A 88 -4.68 11.75 1.69
N LYS A 89 -3.56 11.31 2.28
CA LYS A 89 -2.62 12.18 3.00
C LYS A 89 -2.16 13.32 2.10
N SER A 90 -1.81 13.04 0.84
CA SER A 90 -1.36 14.08 -0.09
C SER A 90 -2.41 15.18 -0.31
N ILE A 91 -3.69 14.82 -0.36
CA ILE A 91 -4.80 15.78 -0.54
C ILE A 91 -5.07 16.55 0.76
N LEU A 92 -5.04 15.85 1.89
CA LEU A 92 -5.39 16.43 3.20
C LEU A 92 -4.29 17.33 3.77
N ALA A 93 -3.03 17.08 3.39
CA ALA A 93 -1.88 17.89 3.78
C ALA A 93 -1.82 19.24 3.04
N GLU A 94 -2.51 19.38 1.91
CA GLU A 94 -2.54 20.65 1.18
C GLU A 94 -3.22 21.77 1.98
N GLU A 95 -2.81 23.01 1.70
CA GLU A 95 -3.53 24.19 2.17
C GLU A 95 -4.97 24.23 1.64
N THR A 96 -5.84 24.89 2.41
CA THR A 96 -7.21 25.15 1.96
C THR A 96 -7.17 26.18 0.82
N LYS A 97 -7.90 25.89 -0.26
CA LYS A 97 -7.90 26.73 -1.46
C LYS A 97 -9.16 27.59 -1.51
N PRO A 98 -9.10 28.81 -2.10
CA PRO A 98 -10.29 29.58 -2.40
C PRO A 98 -11.24 28.77 -3.30
N GLY A 99 -12.45 28.49 -2.82
CA GLY A 99 -13.43 27.65 -3.51
C GLY A 99 -13.53 26.20 -3.02
N ASP A 100 -12.68 25.78 -2.07
CA ASP A 100 -12.89 24.52 -1.35
C ASP A 100 -14.25 24.56 -0.63
N ARG A 101 -15.00 23.46 -0.71
CA ARG A 101 -16.26 23.32 0.02
C ARG A 101 -16.00 23.05 1.50
N ASP A 102 -16.95 23.39 2.36
CA ASP A 102 -16.82 23.28 3.82
C ASP A 102 -16.37 21.88 4.28
N TYR A 103 -16.86 20.80 3.66
CA TYR A 103 -16.44 19.45 4.03
C TYR A 103 -14.96 19.18 3.76
N MET A 104 -14.40 19.75 2.68
CA MET A 104 -12.97 19.65 2.38
C MET A 104 -12.15 20.48 3.35
N ILE A 105 -12.61 21.70 3.65
CA ILE A 105 -11.96 22.59 4.62
C ILE A 105 -11.90 21.89 5.99
N ASN A 106 -13.01 21.34 6.45
CA ASN A 106 -13.10 20.64 7.73
C ASN A 106 -12.22 19.39 7.76
N ALA A 107 -12.20 18.59 6.69
CA ALA A 107 -11.34 17.41 6.62
C ALA A 107 -9.85 17.77 6.67
N LYS A 108 -9.42 18.80 5.93
CA LYS A 108 -8.04 19.32 5.96
C LYS A 108 -7.67 19.87 7.34
N ASN A 109 -8.55 20.67 7.94
CA ASN A 109 -8.31 21.23 9.28
C ASN A 109 -8.22 20.13 10.35
N LEU A 110 -9.10 19.12 10.28
CA LEU A 110 -9.03 17.97 11.18
C LEU A 110 -7.72 17.22 11.01
N TYR A 111 -7.30 16.95 9.77
CA TYR A 111 -6.01 16.31 9.50
C TYR A 111 -4.85 17.11 10.09
N LYS A 112 -4.78 18.42 9.84
CA LYS A 112 -3.72 19.29 10.40
C LYS A 112 -3.72 19.32 11.93
N SER A 113 -4.89 19.34 12.57
CA SER A 113 -4.98 19.29 14.03
C SER A 113 -4.46 17.97 14.62
N CYS A 114 -4.57 16.87 13.88
CA CYS A 114 -4.07 15.55 14.27
C CYS A 114 -2.54 15.44 14.07
N MET A 115 -2.02 16.06 13.01
CA MET A 115 -0.60 16.00 12.67
C MET A 115 0.28 16.99 13.47
N ASP A 116 -0.30 17.96 14.17
CA ASP A 116 0.42 18.92 15.01
C ASP A 116 0.76 18.31 16.38
N GLU A 117 1.72 17.40 16.39
CA GLU A 117 2.20 16.73 17.62
C GLU A 117 2.70 17.71 18.67
N GLY A 118 3.35 18.82 18.26
CA GLY A 118 3.83 19.84 19.17
C GLY A 118 2.70 20.51 19.96
N LYS A 119 1.59 20.84 19.29
CA LYS A 119 0.40 21.36 19.97
C LYS A 119 -0.26 20.31 20.86
N ILE A 120 -0.30 19.05 20.43
CA ILE A 120 -0.84 17.93 21.22
C ILE A 120 -0.03 17.76 22.52
N GLU A 121 1.29 17.79 22.45
CA GLU A 121 2.18 17.69 23.61
C GLU A 121 2.08 18.89 24.56
N GLU A 122 1.94 20.10 24.01
CA GLU A 122 1.74 21.34 24.80
C GLU A 122 0.44 21.28 25.61
N ILE A 123 -0.65 20.80 24.98
CA ILE A 123 -1.97 20.66 25.62
C ILE A 123 -1.96 19.53 26.65
N GLY A 124 -1.26 18.43 26.36
CA GLY A 124 -1.16 17.25 27.21
C GLY A 124 -2.52 16.60 27.49
N VAL A 125 -2.67 16.02 28.68
CA VAL A 125 -3.85 15.23 29.06
C VAL A 125 -5.08 16.05 29.48
N GLN A 126 -4.98 17.39 29.46
CA GLN A 126 -6.03 18.28 29.96
C GLN A 126 -7.39 18.09 29.27
N PRO A 127 -7.49 17.90 27.93
CA PRO A 127 -8.77 17.68 27.27
C PRO A 127 -9.52 16.47 27.82
N PHE A 128 -8.79 15.40 28.16
CA PHE A 128 -9.36 14.19 28.75
C PHE A 128 -9.80 14.43 30.21
N LEU A 129 -8.95 15.07 31.04
CA LEU A 129 -9.25 15.34 32.45
C LEU A 129 -10.49 16.22 32.66
N ASN A 130 -10.80 17.09 31.70
CA ASN A 130 -11.98 17.96 31.75
C ASN A 130 -13.29 17.24 31.38
N THR A 131 -13.25 15.99 30.91
CA THR A 131 -14.44 15.20 30.58
C THR A 131 -15.12 14.63 31.83
N SER A 132 -16.39 14.25 31.73
CA SER A 132 -17.08 13.50 32.77
C SER A 132 -16.49 12.11 32.99
N TYR A 133 -15.95 11.48 31.94
CA TYR A 133 -15.35 10.14 31.99
C TYR A 133 -14.15 10.07 32.92
N ALA A 134 -13.32 11.13 32.95
CA ALA A 134 -12.19 11.18 33.87
C ALA A 134 -12.64 11.05 35.33
N LYS A 135 -13.78 11.67 35.70
CA LYS A 135 -14.32 11.66 37.07
C LYS A 135 -14.78 10.27 37.53
N GLU A 136 -15.10 9.39 36.58
CA GLU A 136 -15.48 8.00 36.86
C GLU A 136 -14.27 7.12 37.22
N TRP A 137 -13.05 7.62 37.01
CA TRP A 137 -11.80 6.91 37.30
C TRP A 137 -10.95 7.68 38.33
N PRO A 138 -11.34 7.66 39.63
CA PRO A 138 -10.68 8.45 40.68
C PRO A 138 -9.18 8.16 40.83
N THR A 139 -8.79 6.89 40.65
CA THR A 139 -7.39 6.45 40.76
C THR A 139 -6.50 6.97 39.64
N LEU A 140 -7.05 7.26 38.45
CA LEU A 140 -6.31 7.88 37.35
C LEU A 140 -6.11 9.38 37.58
N ILE A 141 -7.12 10.08 38.11
CA ILE A 141 -7.04 11.52 38.35
C ILE A 141 -5.92 11.83 39.36
N ASP A 142 -5.88 11.13 40.49
CA ASP A 142 -4.88 11.35 41.54
C ASP A 142 -3.46 11.00 41.07
N THR A 143 -3.32 9.93 40.28
CA THR A 143 -2.03 9.48 39.75
C THR A 143 -1.54 10.38 38.60
N CYS A 144 -2.42 10.83 37.71
CA CYS A 144 -2.03 11.74 36.61
C CYS A 144 -1.68 13.14 37.12
N LEU A 145 -2.43 13.68 38.09
CA LEU A 145 -2.13 14.99 38.69
C LEU A 145 -0.78 15.00 39.42
N SER A 146 -0.43 13.90 40.11
CA SER A 146 0.86 13.78 40.78
C SER A 146 2.04 13.64 39.80
N LEU A 147 1.86 12.95 38.67
CA LEU A 147 2.89 12.82 37.62
C LEU A 147 3.15 14.09 36.81
N LEU A 148 2.16 14.99 36.69
CA LEU A 148 2.28 16.29 36.02
C LEU A 148 2.96 17.37 36.87
N THR A 149 3.29 17.05 38.14
CA THR A 149 4.08 17.97 38.96
C THR A 149 5.52 18.07 38.42
N PRO A 150 6.17 19.25 38.47
CA PRO A 150 7.44 19.50 37.76
C PRO A 150 8.65 18.63 38.16
N SER A 151 8.51 17.76 39.17
CA SER A 151 9.60 16.96 39.74
C SER A 151 10.00 15.74 38.88
N SER A 152 9.23 15.37 37.85
CA SER A 152 9.44 14.13 37.07
C SER A 152 9.99 14.35 35.66
N ARG A 153 10.19 15.60 35.22
CA ARG A 153 10.75 15.92 33.89
C ARG A 153 12.27 15.63 33.87
N SER A 154 12.63 14.35 33.74
CA SER A 154 13.99 13.95 33.37
C SER A 154 14.38 14.59 32.03
N PRO A 155 15.63 15.05 31.84
CA PRO A 155 16.07 15.60 30.58
C PRO A 155 15.91 14.58 29.45
N SER A 156 15.47 15.07 28.31
CA SER A 156 15.40 14.40 27.02
C SER A 156 16.66 13.57 26.75
N ARG A 157 16.47 12.29 26.45
CA ARG A 157 17.52 11.46 25.85
C ARG A 157 17.54 11.79 24.35
N GLN A 158 18.50 12.62 23.97
CA GLN A 158 18.98 12.69 22.59
C GLN A 158 19.57 11.32 22.23
N THR A 159 18.99 10.67 21.23
CA THR A 159 19.67 9.74 20.31
C THR A 159 19.03 9.92 18.95
#